data_AF-S3I3F2-F1
#
_entry.id   AF-S3I3F2-F1
#
_cell.length_a   1.000
_cell.length_b   1.000
_cell.length_c   1.000
_cell.angle_alpha   90.00
_cell.angle_beta   90.00
_cell.angle_gamma   90.00
#
_symmetry.space_group_name_H-M   'P 1'
#
loop_
_entity.id
_entity.type
_entity.pdbx_description
1 polymer ?
#
loop_
_entity_poly.entity_id
_entity_poly.type
_entity_poly.pdbx_seq_one_letter_code
_entity_poly.pdbx_strand_id
1 'polypeptide(L)'
;MQDLKNVLNAECQKYVSMVVSMRRGKQRWLEVDEATGSNVDVTDAKLATFEETVRTLRQMIQDLDASDYLSSRPTKDWHFDA
;
A
#
# COMPACT_ATOMS: atom_id res chain seq x y z
N MET A 1 -8.76 -14.94 4.34
CA MET A 1 -7.76 -14.07 3.69
C MET A 1 -8.37 -13.10 2.66
N GLN A 2 -9.47 -13.46 1.98
CA GLN A 2 -10.14 -12.60 1.00
C GLN A 2 -10.57 -11.21 1.52
N ASP A 3 -11.16 -11.12 2.71
CA ASP A 3 -11.61 -9.84 3.26
C ASP A 3 -10.45 -8.87 3.54
N LEU A 4 -9.36 -9.39 4.11
CA LEU A 4 -8.14 -8.63 4.34
C LEU A 4 -7.54 -8.12 3.03
N LYS A 5 -7.48 -8.99 2.00
CA LYS A 5 -7.02 -8.61 0.66
C LYS A 5 -7.89 -7.52 0.04
N ASN A 6 -9.20 -7.58 0.19
CA ASN A 6 -10.12 -6.56 -0.30
C ASN A 6 -9.88 -5.21 0.38
N VAL A 7 -9.70 -5.21 1.71
CA VAL A 7 -9.40 -3.99 2.49
C VAL A 7 -8.07 -3.39 2.08
N LEU A 8 -7.00 -4.19 1.97
CA LEU A 8 -5.68 -3.71 1.55
C LEU A 8 -5.68 -3.16 0.12
N ASN A 9 -6.41 -3.79 -0.80
CA ASN A 9 -6.55 -3.29 -2.16
C ASN A 9 -7.30 -1.95 -2.19
N ALA A 10 -8.42 -1.84 -1.47
CA ALA A 10 -9.18 -0.60 -1.40
C ALA A 10 -8.32 0.54 -0.84
N GLU A 11 -7.55 0.27 0.21
CA GLU A 11 -6.65 1.25 0.81
C GLU A 11 -5.50 1.63 -0.12
N CYS A 12 -4.88 0.64 -0.78
CA CYS A 12 -3.85 0.88 -1.80
C CYS A 12 -4.37 1.79 -2.93
N GLN A 13 -5.61 1.59 -3.40
CA GLN A 13 -6.19 2.42 -4.46
C GLN A 13 -6.40 3.88 -4.02
N LYS A 14 -6.75 4.12 -2.75
CA LYS A 14 -6.86 5.48 -2.22
C LYS A 14 -5.51 6.20 -2.29
N TYR A 15 -4.44 5.57 -1.80
CA TYR A 15 -3.10 6.16 -1.85
C TYR A 15 -2.58 6.34 -3.29
N VAL A 16 -2.87 5.40 -4.19
CA VAL A 16 -2.54 5.56 -5.62
C VAL A 16 -3.25 6.78 -6.22
N SER A 17 -4.55 6.94 -5.95
CA SER A 17 -5.32 8.10 -6.42
C SER A 17 -4.76 9.43 -5.86
N MET A 18 -4.36 9.42 -4.59
CA MET A 18 -3.71 10.56 -3.93
C MET A 18 -2.40 10.95 -4.61
N VAL A 19 -1.49 9.99 -4.79
CA VAL A 19 -0.20 10.17 -5.48
C VAL A 19 -0.39 10.72 -6.89
N VAL A 20 -1.34 10.17 -7.66
CA VAL A 20 -1.64 10.65 -9.02
C VAL A 20 -2.15 12.08 -9.00
N SER A 21 -3.01 12.44 -8.04
CA SER A 21 -3.54 13.80 -7.91
C SER A 21 -2.46 14.81 -7.55
N MET A 22 -1.55 14.44 -6.65
CA MET A 22 -0.41 15.27 -6.25
C MET A 22 0.58 15.47 -7.40
N ARG A 23 0.98 14.39 -8.10
CA ARG A 23 1.89 14.49 -9.28
C ARG A 23 1.31 15.33 -10.41
N ARG A 24 -0.02 15.37 -10.55
CA ARG A 24 -0.71 16.20 -11.56
C ARG A 24 -0.94 17.64 -11.09
N GLY A 25 -0.46 18.01 -9.90
CA GLY A 25 -0.67 19.33 -9.31
C GLY A 25 -2.13 19.64 -8.95
N LYS A 26 -3.00 18.62 -8.91
CA LYS A 26 -4.43 18.77 -8.59
C LYS A 26 -4.67 18.88 -7.08
N GLN A 27 -3.74 18.36 -6.29
CA GLN A 27 -3.78 18.42 -4.85
C GLN A 27 -2.41 18.82 -4.31
N ARG A 28 -2.41 19.73 -3.34
CA ARG A 28 -1.21 20.17 -2.63
C ARG A 28 -1.37 19.91 -1.14
N TRP A 29 -0.26 19.71 -0.46
CA TRP A 29 -0.21 19.55 0.99
C TRP A 29 0.50 20.76 1.59
N LEU A 30 -0.25 21.55 2.36
CA LEU A 30 0.28 22.71 3.07
C LEU A 30 0.35 22.38 4.56
N GLU A 31 1.48 22.67 5.18
CA GLU A 31 1.64 22.60 6.63
C GLU A 31 1.96 24.00 7.17
N VAL A 32 1.51 24.29 8.39
CA VAL A 32 1.83 25.55 9.06
C VAL A 32 3.20 25.37 9.70
N ASP A 33 4.16 26.20 9.30
CA ASP A 33 5.45 26.28 9.95
C ASP A 33 5.27 26.84 11.37
N GLU A 34 5.67 26.09 12.39
CA GLU A 34 5.47 26.46 13.79
C GLU A 34 6.29 27.69 14.22
N ALA A 35 7.42 27.96 13.56
CA ALA A 35 8.29 29.08 13.89
C ALA A 35 7.84 30.39 13.22
N THR A 36 7.30 30.31 12.01
CA THR A 36 6.92 31.49 11.20
C THR A 36 5.42 31.69 11.07
N GLY A 37 4.60 30.71 11.44
CA GLY A 37 3.14 30.71 11.28
C GLY A 37 2.68 30.68 9.82
N SER A 38 3.60 30.46 8.87
CA SER A 38 3.31 30.52 7.43
C SER A 38 2.94 29.15 6.88
N ASN A 39 2.08 29.12 5.86
CA ASN A 39 1.79 27.89 5.12
C ASN A 39 2.95 27.56 4.20
N VAL A 40 3.57 26.41 4.41
CA VAL A 40 4.66 25.86 3.60
C VAL A 40 4.13 24.70 2.76
N ASP A 41 4.46 24.70 1.46
CA ASP A 41 4.13 23.60 0.57
C ASP A 41 5.09 22.43 0.81
N VAL A 42 4.55 21.33 1.33
CA VAL A 42 5.27 20.10 1.63
C VAL A 42 4.80 18.95 0.73
N THR A 43 4.17 19.26 -0.41
CA THR A 43 3.60 18.27 -1.33
C THR A 43 4.64 17.23 -1.74
N ASP A 44 5.86 17.63 -2.10
CA ASP A 44 6.91 16.72 -2.55
C ASP A 44 7.37 15.76 -1.44
N ALA A 45 7.53 16.27 -0.21
CA ALA A 45 7.89 15.45 0.94
C ALA A 45 6.80 14.43 1.26
N LYS A 46 5.52 14.83 1.22
CA LYS A 46 4.39 13.93 1.44
C LYS A 46 4.20 12.95 0.29
N LEU A 47 4.50 13.37 -0.94
CA LEU A 47 4.43 12.52 -2.13
C LEU A 47 5.36 11.31 -1.99
N ALA A 48 6.61 11.53 -1.58
CA ALA A 48 7.56 10.45 -1.33
C ALA A 48 7.04 9.45 -0.29
N THR A 49 6.47 9.94 0.82
CA THR A 49 5.85 9.09 1.85
C THR A 49 4.69 8.27 1.31
N PHE A 50 3.78 8.89 0.53
CA PHE A 50 2.64 8.16 -0.04
C PHE A 50 3.09 7.12 -1.07
N GLU A 51 4.12 7.40 -1.85
CA GLU A 51 4.70 6.43 -2.79
C GLU A 51 5.30 5.21 -2.08
N GLU A 52 5.96 5.42 -0.94
CA GLU A 52 6.45 4.34 -0.08
C GLU A 52 5.29 3.49 0.48
N THR A 53 4.24 4.15 0.97
CA THR A 53 3.04 3.47 1.48
C THR A 53 2.38 2.62 0.39
N VAL A 54 2.25 3.13 -0.84
CA VAL A 54 1.73 2.35 -1.98
C VAL A 54 2.61 1.13 -2.26
N ARG A 55 3.94 1.30 -2.24
CA ARG A 55 4.87 0.18 -2.47
C ARG A 55 4.71 -0.90 -1.42
N THR A 56 4.63 -0.50 -0.14
CA THR A 56 4.47 -1.40 1.00
C THR A 56 3.14 -2.16 0.93
N LEU A 57 2.04 -1.47 0.65
CA LEU A 57 0.72 -2.12 0.52
C LEU A 57 0.69 -3.12 -0.63
N ARG A 58 1.32 -2.81 -1.77
CA ARG A 58 1.44 -3.76 -2.89
C ARG A 58 2.25 -5.00 -2.52
N GLN A 59 3.32 -4.84 -1.76
CA GLN A 59 4.12 -5.98 -1.28
C GLN A 59 3.28 -6.89 -0.37
N MET A 60 2.56 -6.32 0.60
CA MET A 60 1.69 -7.09 1.49
C MET A 60 0.60 -7.88 0.75
N ILE A 61 0.02 -7.29 -0.31
CA ILE A 61 -0.97 -7.98 -1.15
C ILE A 61 -0.33 -9.15 -1.90
N GLN A 62 0.90 -8.98 -2.42
CA GLN A 62 1.64 -10.05 -3.09
C GLN A 62 2.00 -11.19 -2.14
N ASP A 63 2.41 -10.85 -0.91
CA ASP A 63 2.76 -11.85 0.11
C ASP A 63 1.53 -12.68 0.51
N LEU A 64 0.36 -12.03 0.62
CA LEU A 64 -0.91 -12.74 0.84
C LEU A 64 -1.23 -13.70 -0.31
N ASP A 65 -1.06 -13.28 -1.56
CA ASP A 65 -1.31 -14.12 -2.74
C ASP A 65 -0.38 -15.33 -2.80
N ALA A 66 0.88 -15.15 -2.42
CA ALA A 66 1.84 -16.24 -2.28
C ALA A 66 1.45 -17.21 -1.14
N SER A 67 0.95 -16.68 -0.01
CA SER A 67 0.53 -17.51 1.12
C SER A 67 -0.73 -18.35 0.83
N ASP A 68 -1.72 -17.77 0.13
CA ASP A 68 -2.91 -18.49 -0.32
C ASP A 68 -2.53 -19.63 -1.29
N TYR A 69 -1.57 -19.39 -2.20
CA TYR A 69 -1.02 -20.42 -3.08
C TYR A 69 -0.33 -21.57 -2.33
N LEU A 70 0.42 -21.27 -1.26
CA LEU A 70 1.10 -22.31 -0.46
C LEU A 70 0.12 -23.11 0.40
N SER A 71 -0.95 -22.48 0.91
CA SER A 71 -1.99 -23.15 1.70
C SER A 71 -2.89 -24.09 0.89
N SER A 72 -2.98 -23.90 -0.43
CA SER A 72 -3.80 -24.70 -1.34
C SER A 72 -3.06 -25.88 -1.97
N ARG A 73 -1.77 -26.07 -1.64
CA ARG A 73 -1.08 -27.31 -2.02
C ARG A 73 -1.73 -28.47 -1.27
N PRO A 74 -2.17 -29.54 -1.96
CA PRO A 74 -2.47 -30.80 -1.30
C PRO A 74 -1.22 -31.17 -0.51
N THR A 75 -1.34 -31.33 0.82
CA THR A 75 -0.34 -32.06 1.59
C THR A 75 -0.18 -33.38 0.86
N LYS A 76 0.97 -33.55 0.20
CA LYS A 76 1.25 -34.74 -0.57
C LYS A 76 1.43 -35.83 0.49
N ASP A 77 0.34 -36.47 0.87
CA ASP A 77 0.34 -37.66 1.70
C ASP A 77 0.96 -38.77 0.87
N TRP A 78 2.30 -38.79 0.84
CA TRP A 78 3.05 -39.97 0.40
C TRP A 78 2.87 -41.01 1.50
N HIS A 79 1.70 -41.66 1.53
CA HIS A 79 1.57 -42.95 2.15
C HIS A 79 2.40 -43.93 1.30
N PHE A 80 3.67 -44.08 1.67
CA PHE A 80 4.38 -45.32 1.35
C PHE A 80 3.93 -46.34 2.39
N ASP A 81 2.93 -47.13 2.04
CA ASP A 81 2.67 -48.38 2.75
C ASP A 81 3.91 -49.28 2.58
N ALA A 82 4.49 -49.67 3.71
CA ALA A 82 5.70 -50.49 3.82
C ALA A 82 5.41 -51.98 3.61
#